data_AF-A0A3M5C0Z0-F1
#
_entry.id   AF-A0A3M5C0Z0-F1
#
_cell.length_a   1.000
_cell.length_b   1.000
_cell.length_c   1.000
_cell.angle_alpha   90.00
_cell.angle_beta   90.00
_cell.angle_gamma   90.00
#
_symmetry.space_group_name_H-M   'P 1'
#
loop_
_entity.id
_entity.type
_entity.pdbx_description
1 polymer ?
#
loop_
_entity_poly.entity_id
_entity_poly.type
_entity_poly.pdbx_seq_one_letter_code
_entity_poly.pdbx_strand_id
1 'polypeptide(L)' 'MSGDEVAAIQALEQFVLYTGIRPTDEQYQQAAAFARAG' A
#
# COMPACT_ATOMS: atom_id res chain seq x y z
N MET A 1 11.83 8.04 -1.63
CA MET A 1 11.73 6.74 -2.34
C MET A 1 12.84 5.82 -1.91
N SER A 2 12.62 5.20 -0.75
CA SER A 2 13.34 4.01 -0.30
C SER A 2 12.69 2.74 -0.87
N GLY A 3 13.35 1.59 -0.78
CA GLY A 3 12.85 0.33 -1.38
C GLY A 3 11.53 -0.17 -0.79
N ASP A 4 11.30 0.07 0.50
CA ASP A 4 10.04 -0.19 1.20
C ASP A 4 8.88 0.67 0.68
N GLU A 5 9.16 1.94 0.36
CA GLU A 5 8.17 2.86 -0.23
C GLU A 5 7.76 2.39 -1.63
N VAL A 6 8.72 1.94 -2.44
CA VAL A 6 8.44 1.37 -3.77
C VAL A 6 7.63 0.07 -3.66
N ALA A 7 7.97 -0.82 -2.72
CA ALA A 7 7.23 -2.06 -2.50
C ALA A 7 5.78 -1.80 -2.05
N ALA A 8 5.57 -0.83 -1.16
CA ALA A 8 4.24 -0.45 -0.71
C ALA A 8 3.38 0.12 -1.86
N ILE A 9 3.97 0.94 -2.74
CA ILE A 9 3.27 1.47 -3.92
C ILE A 9 2.92 0.35 -4.90
N GLN A 10 3.85 -0.57 -5.18
CA GLN A 10 3.56 -1.70 -6.08
C GLN A 10 2.44 -2.60 -5.54
N ALA A 11 2.44 -2.88 -4.23
CA ALA A 11 1.37 -3.65 -3.60
C ALA A 11 0.01 -2.93 -3.68
N LEU A 12 0.00 -1.59 -3.51
CA LEU A 12 -1.20 -0.78 -3.68
C LEU A 12 -1.73 -0.85 -5.12
N GLU A 13 -0.86 -0.71 -6.13
CA GLU A 13 -1.25 -0.81 -7.53
C GLU A 13 -1.83 -2.19 -7.86
N GLN A 14 -1.23 -3.25 -7.34
CA GLN A 14 -1.71 -4.62 -7.49
C GLN A 14 -3.09 -4.82 -6.84
N PHE A 15 -3.30 -4.25 -5.65
CA PHE A 15 -4.58 -4.29 -4.97
C PHE A 15 -5.68 -3.61 -5.80
N VAL A 16 -5.41 -2.43 -6.36
CA VAL A 16 -6.37 -1.74 -7.23
C VAL A 16 -6.65 -2.56 -8.49
N LEU A 17 -5.61 -3.13 -9.10
CA LEU A 17 -5.75 -3.96 -10.31
C LEU A 17 -6.69 -5.16 -10.08
N TYR A 18 -6.54 -5.84 -8.95
CA TYR A 18 -7.31 -7.06 -8.68
C TYR A 18 -8.70 -6.83 -8.10
N THR A 19 -8.91 -5.72 -7.39
CA THR A 19 -10.19 -5.46 -6.69
C THR A 19 -11.02 -4.36 -7.33
N GLY A 20 -10.40 -3.49 -8.14
CA GLY A 20 -11.00 -2.25 -8.62
C GLY A 20 -11.20 -1.17 -7.54
N ILE A 21 -10.82 -1.44 -6.29
CA ILE A 21 -10.99 -0.52 -5.17
C ILE A 21 -9.73 0.31 -5.02
N ARG A 22 -9.87 1.65 -5.00
CA ARG A 22 -8.80 2.57 -4.62
C ARG A 22 -8.96 2.95 -3.14
N PRO A 23 -8.05 2.51 -2.26
CA PRO A 23 -8.06 2.92 -0.85
C PRO A 23 -7.92 4.44 -0.71
N THR A 24 -8.43 4.98 0.39
CA THR A 24 -8.07 6.35 0.80
C THR A 24 -6.62 6.39 1.26
N ASP A 25 -6.02 7.59 1.23
CA ASP A 25 -4.65 7.77 1.70
C ASP A 25 -4.48 7.32 3.16
N GLU A 26 -5.49 7.56 4.00
CA GLU A 26 -5.48 7.13 5.40
C GLU A 26 -5.44 5.60 5.53
N GLN A 27 -6.26 4.88 4.75
CA GLN A 27 -6.26 3.41 4.73
C GLN A 27 -4.92 2.85 4.24
N TYR A 28 -4.34 3.47 3.21
CA TYR A 28 -3.01 3.11 2.73
C TYR A 28 -1.94 3.31 3.81
N GLN A 29 -1.93 4.47 4.48
CA GLN A 29 -0.95 4.76 5.54
C GLN A 29 -1.09 3.80 6.73
N GLN A 30 -2.32 3.47 7.14
CA GLN A 30 -2.56 2.49 8.20
C GLN A 30 -2.05 1.10 7.82
N ALA A 31 -2.34 0.62 6.61
CA ALA A 31 -1.87 -0.67 6.12
C ALA A 31 -0.33 -0.70 5.97
N ALA A 32 0.27 0.36 5.45
CA ALA A 32 1.73 0.48 5.32
C ALA A 32 2.43 0.57 6.68
N ALA A 33 1.82 1.22 7.68
CA ALA A 33 2.34 1.23 9.04
C ALA A 33 2.26 -0.16 9.68
N PHE A 34 1.15 -0.87 9.51
CA PHE A 34 0.98 -2.24 10.00
C PHE A 34 2.00 -3.20 9.37
N ALA A 35 2.20 -3.15 8.06
CA ALA A 35 3.15 -4.02 7.35
C ALA A 35 4.62 -3.78 7.74
N ARG A 36 4.97 -2.57 8.19
CA ARG A 36 6.32 -2.24 8.70
C ARG A 36 6.53 -2.64 10.17
N ALA A 37 5.45 -2.90 10.91
CA ALA A 37 5.51 -3.26 12.32
C ALA A 37 5.70 -4.76 12.55
N GLY A 38 5.52 -5.59 11.52
CA GLY A 38 5.79 -7.04 11.53
C GLY A 38 7.10 -7.36 10.81
#